data_AF-X0UT24-F1
#
_entry.id   AF-X0UT24-F1
#
_cell.length_a   1.000
_cell.length_b   1.000
_cell.length_c   1.000
_cell.angle_alpha   90.00
_cell.angle_beta   90.00
_cell.angle_gamma   90.00
#
_symmetry.space_group_name_H-M   'P 1'
#
loop_
_entity.id
_entity.type
_entity.pdbx_description
1 polymer ?
#
loop_
_entity_poly.entity_id
_entity_poly.type
_entity_poly.pdbx_seq_one_letter_code
_entity_poly.pdbx_strand_id
1 'polypeptide(L)'
;MVAASSKNAKLLVLPEELVDQLRAITIKKGVSITNFAAEALEQAIRMEAIGGKLGDAIDVFNLLTVSQAAGVVHVPRTNFNAMITELYRADREGLLDVWREAGRWYGEYMRAMLGEEALAFFRDSLLVSWNLDEVNITRDGLLVTIKLVSFVMSLELTELLSSY
;
A
#
# COMPACT_ATOMS: atom_id res chain seq x y z
N MET A 1 -10.09 16.20 -37.08
CA MET A 1 -11.30 16.49 -36.29
C MET A 1 -12.17 15.23 -36.33
N VAL A 2 -12.02 14.34 -35.35
CA VAL A 2 -12.78 13.08 -35.32
C VAL A 2 -14.06 13.35 -34.53
N ALA A 3 -15.20 13.32 -35.23
CA ALA A 3 -16.51 13.43 -34.61
C ALA A 3 -16.73 12.19 -33.73
N ALA A 4 -16.77 12.39 -32.42
CA ALA A 4 -17.24 11.35 -31.50
C ALA A 4 -18.72 11.07 -31.82
N SER A 5 -19.00 9.84 -32.24
CA SER A 5 -20.34 9.34 -32.54
C SER A 5 -21.25 9.49 -31.32
N SER A 6 -22.31 10.29 -31.46
CA SER A 6 -23.30 10.61 -30.43
C SER A 6 -24.29 9.47 -30.13
N LYS A 7 -23.95 8.21 -30.42
CA LYS A 7 -24.96 7.14 -30.53
C LYS A 7 -25.36 6.43 -29.24
N ASN A 8 -24.80 6.74 -28.06
CA ASN A 8 -25.29 6.17 -26.77
C ASN A 8 -24.77 6.92 -25.53
N ALA A 9 -24.73 8.25 -25.54
CA ALA A 9 -24.36 9.01 -24.34
C ALA A 9 -25.59 9.17 -23.43
N LYS A 10 -25.46 8.80 -22.15
CA LYS A 10 -26.45 9.09 -21.10
C LYS A 10 -25.94 10.20 -20.19
N LEU A 11 -26.85 11.02 -19.69
CA LEU A 11 -26.52 12.08 -18.73
C LEU A 11 -26.38 11.49 -17.33
N LEU A 12 -25.29 11.83 -16.65
CA LEU A 12 -25.06 11.56 -15.24
C LEU A 12 -25.12 12.88 -14.48
N VAL A 13 -25.96 12.94 -13.44
CA VAL A 13 -26.06 14.10 -12.56
C VAL A 13 -25.00 13.96 -11.48
N LEU A 14 -24.14 14.96 -11.34
CA LEU A 14 -23.06 15.02 -10.35
C LEU A 14 -23.15 16.34 -9.58
N PRO A 15 -22.65 16.39 -8.33
CA PRO A 15 -22.52 17.64 -7.59
C PRO A 15 -21.69 18.67 -8.36
N GLU A 16 -22.12 19.94 -8.33
CA GLU A 16 -21.46 21.04 -9.06
C GLU A 16 -19.98 21.17 -8.70
N GLU A 17 -19.67 21.13 -7.40
CA GLU A 17 -18.30 21.21 -6.86
C GLU A 17 -17.38 20.12 -7.44
N LEU A 18 -17.90 18.91 -7.65
CA LEU A 18 -17.13 17.80 -8.23
C LEU A 18 -16.87 18.03 -9.72
N VAL A 19 -17.87 18.55 -10.44
CA VAL A 19 -17.72 18.90 -11.87
C VAL A 19 -16.68 19.99 -12.04
N ASP A 20 -16.64 20.98 -11.15
CA ASP A 20 -15.65 22.05 -11.19
C ASP A 20 -14.23 21.55 -10.92
N GLN A 21 -14.06 20.64 -9.96
CA GLN A 21 -12.77 19.98 -9.72
C GLN A 21 -12.32 19.16 -10.93
N LEU A 22 -13.23 18.40 -11.56
CA LEU A 22 -12.94 17.65 -12.78
C LEU A 22 -12.51 18.58 -13.91
N ARG A 23 -13.20 19.71 -14.11
CA ARG A 23 -12.82 20.72 -15.11
C ARG A 23 -11.40 21.22 -14.87
N ALA A 24 -11.07 21.62 -13.64
CA ALA A 24 -9.74 22.11 -13.31
C ALA A 24 -8.64 21.08 -13.63
N ILE A 25 -8.86 19.81 -13.30
CA ILE A 25 -7.93 18.70 -13.60
C ILE A 25 -7.78 18.53 -15.12
N THR A 26 -8.90 18.51 -15.86
CA THR A 26 -8.89 18.25 -17.31
C THR A 26 -8.25 19.38 -18.11
N ILE A 27 -8.41 20.64 -17.68
CA ILE A 27 -7.72 21.81 -18.26
C ILE A 27 -6.22 21.66 -18.09
N LYS A 28 -5.76 21.33 -16.87
CA LYS A 28 -4.33 21.12 -16.58
C LYS A 28 -3.74 19.98 -17.41
N LYS A 29 -4.53 18.92 -17.66
CA LYS A 29 -4.10 17.74 -18.44
C LYS A 29 -4.32 17.88 -19.95
N GLY A 30 -5.01 18.93 -20.42
CA GLY A 30 -5.33 19.12 -21.83
C GLY A 30 -6.28 18.06 -22.42
N VAL A 31 -7.17 17.48 -21.61
CA VAL A 31 -8.09 16.41 -22.02
C VAL A 31 -9.56 16.83 -21.91
N SER A 32 -10.45 16.12 -22.61
CA SER A 32 -11.91 16.33 -22.48
C SER A 32 -12.43 15.80 -21.14
N ILE A 33 -13.32 16.55 -20.49
CA ILE A 33 -14.01 16.11 -19.27
C ILE A 33 -14.77 14.80 -19.47
N THR A 34 -15.39 14.60 -20.64
CA THR A 34 -16.15 13.39 -20.95
C THR A 34 -15.23 12.17 -21.06
N ASN A 35 -14.07 12.32 -21.71
CA ASN A 35 -13.11 11.22 -21.85
C ASN A 35 -12.49 10.88 -20.51
N PHE A 36 -12.12 11.90 -19.72
CA PHE A 36 -11.58 11.70 -18.38
C PHE A 36 -12.58 11.01 -17.45
N ALA A 37 -13.85 11.42 -17.48
CA ALA A 37 -14.91 10.79 -16.69
C ALA A 37 -15.17 9.34 -17.14
N ALA A 38 -15.20 9.07 -18.45
CA ALA A 38 -15.38 7.73 -18.98
C ALA A 38 -14.23 6.80 -18.53
N GLU A 39 -12.98 7.24 -18.67
CA GLU A 39 -11.81 6.48 -18.23
C GLU A 39 -11.83 6.19 -16.72
N ALA A 40 -12.18 7.19 -15.90
CA ALA A 40 -12.30 7.02 -14.45
C ALA A 40 -13.40 6.00 -14.06
N LEU A 41 -14.55 6.06 -14.73
CA LEU A 41 -15.64 5.09 -14.52
C LEU A 41 -15.25 3.68 -15.00
N GLU A 42 -14.52 3.56 -16.10
CA GLU A 42 -13.97 2.28 -16.55
C GLU A 42 -13.01 1.68 -15.52
N GLN A 43 -12.13 2.49 -14.91
CA GLN A 43 -11.27 1.99 -13.83
C GLN A 43 -12.06 1.55 -12.59
N ALA A 44 -13.10 2.29 -12.21
CA ALA A 44 -13.99 1.89 -11.12
C ALA A 44 -14.65 0.53 -11.40
N ILE A 45 -15.17 0.33 -12.62
CA ILE A 45 -15.79 -0.95 -13.03
C ILE A 45 -14.77 -2.09 -13.03
N ARG A 46 -13.54 -1.86 -13.52
CA ARG A 46 -12.48 -2.88 -13.52
C ARG A 46 -12.11 -3.32 -12.12
N MET A 47 -12.10 -2.39 -11.16
CA MET A 47 -11.80 -2.70 -9.77
C MET A 47 -12.92 -3.54 -9.13
N GLU A 48 -14.18 -3.18 -9.36
CA GLU A 48 -15.33 -3.96 -8.92
C GLU A 48 -15.33 -5.37 -9.51
N ALA A 49 -14.91 -5.53 -10.78
CA ALA A 49 -14.82 -6.82 -11.45
C ALA A 49 -13.81 -7.78 -10.82
N ILE A 50 -12.81 -7.28 -10.08
CA ILE A 50 -11.85 -8.09 -9.31
C ILE A 50 -12.20 -8.16 -7.82
N GLY A 51 -13.40 -7.71 -7.43
CA GLY A 51 -13.91 -7.80 -6.07
C GLY A 51 -13.40 -6.73 -5.10
N GLY A 52 -12.77 -5.66 -5.60
CA GLY A 52 -12.32 -4.54 -4.77
C GLY A 52 -12.98 -3.22 -5.15
N LYS A 53 -12.63 -2.16 -4.42
CA LYS A 53 -13.15 -0.80 -4.64
C LYS A 53 -12.03 0.13 -5.10
N LEU A 54 -12.40 1.19 -5.83
CA LEU A 54 -11.42 2.17 -6.31
C LEU A 54 -10.61 2.83 -5.17
N GLY A 55 -11.22 2.96 -3.97
CA GLY A 55 -10.52 3.40 -2.76
C GLY A 55 -9.36 2.49 -2.39
N ASP A 56 -9.56 1.18 -2.41
CA ASP A 56 -8.51 0.19 -2.08
C ASP A 56 -7.28 0.35 -3.01
N ALA A 57 -7.50 0.69 -4.28
CA ALA A 57 -6.41 0.93 -5.23
C ALA A 57 -5.61 2.20 -4.89
N ILE A 58 -6.27 3.24 -4.38
CA ILE A 58 -5.61 4.46 -3.90
C ILE A 58 -4.79 4.15 -2.64
N ASP A 59 -5.35 3.39 -1.71
CA ASP A 59 -4.68 3.00 -0.46
C ASP A 59 -3.41 2.18 -0.75
N VAL A 60 -3.51 1.18 -1.63
CA VAL A 60 -2.36 0.38 -2.07
C VAL A 60 -1.33 1.25 -2.80
N PHE A 61 -1.75 2.17 -3.65
CA PHE A 61 -0.83 3.07 -4.36
C PHE A 61 -0.07 4.00 -3.40
N ASN A 62 -0.75 4.55 -2.40
CA ASN A 62 -0.13 5.37 -1.35
C ASN A 62 0.87 4.53 -0.55
N LEU A 63 0.49 3.30 -0.18
CA LEU A 63 1.35 2.37 0.53
C LEU A 63 2.63 2.05 -0.24
N LEU A 64 2.52 1.78 -1.54
CA LEU A 64 3.66 1.53 -2.41
C LEU A 64 4.56 2.77 -2.54
N THR A 65 3.98 3.95 -2.67
CA THR A 65 4.73 5.22 -2.81
C THR A 65 5.56 5.50 -1.56
N VAL A 66 4.96 5.36 -0.38
CA VAL A 66 5.66 5.55 0.90
C VAL A 66 6.73 4.47 1.11
N SER A 67 6.42 3.20 0.77
CA SER A 67 7.37 2.09 0.89
C SER A 67 8.59 2.28 -0.02
N GLN A 68 8.39 2.71 -1.27
CA GLN A 68 9.49 2.99 -2.20
C GLN A 68 10.37 4.14 -1.72
N ALA A 69 9.77 5.21 -1.19
CA ALA A 69 10.51 6.32 -0.61
C ALA A 69 11.33 5.90 0.62
N ALA A 70 10.86 4.89 1.36
CA ALA A 70 11.60 4.28 2.47
C ALA A 70 12.66 3.25 2.03
N GLY A 71 12.87 3.05 0.72
CA GLY A 71 13.88 2.12 0.18
C GLY A 71 13.46 0.64 0.19
N VAL A 72 12.17 0.35 0.37
CA VAL A 72 11.67 -1.04 0.34
C VAL A 72 11.77 -1.61 -1.07
N VAL A 73 12.25 -2.85 -1.17
CA VAL A 73 12.35 -3.61 -2.43
C VAL A 73 11.46 -4.85 -2.34
N HIS A 74 10.73 -5.14 -3.42
CA HIS A 74 9.91 -6.35 -3.53
C HIS A 74 10.70 -7.47 -4.23
N VAL A 75 10.87 -8.59 -3.55
CA VAL A 75 11.54 -9.79 -4.07
C VAL A 75 10.65 -11.02 -3.86
N PRO A 76 10.74 -12.05 -4.72
CA PRO A 76 10.03 -13.30 -4.48
C PRO A 76 10.44 -13.91 -3.14
N ARG A 77 9.45 -14.26 -2.30
CA ARG A 77 9.68 -14.80 -0.95
C ARG A 77 10.59 -16.03 -0.97
N THR A 78 10.45 -16.90 -1.97
CA THR A 78 11.30 -18.10 -2.10
C THR A 78 12.78 -17.75 -2.20
N ASN A 79 13.12 -16.73 -2.97
CA ASN A 79 14.49 -16.31 -3.19
C ASN A 79 15.02 -15.60 -1.94
N PHE A 80 14.19 -14.75 -1.34
CA PHE A 80 14.51 -14.08 -0.09
C PHE A 80 14.76 -15.07 1.05
N ASN A 81 13.88 -16.05 1.24
CA ASN A 81 14.04 -17.09 2.25
C ASN A 81 15.34 -17.86 2.06
N ALA A 82 15.68 -18.23 0.82
CA ALA A 82 16.93 -18.94 0.54
C ALA A 82 18.16 -18.13 1.00
N MET A 83 18.18 -16.82 0.75
CA MET A 83 19.26 -15.94 1.22
C MET A 83 19.27 -15.80 2.75
N ILE A 84 18.10 -15.57 3.35
CA ILE A 84 17.95 -15.39 4.79
C ILE A 84 18.38 -16.64 5.55
N THR A 85 17.97 -17.84 5.10
CA THR A 85 18.33 -19.10 5.77
C THR A 85 19.85 -19.29 5.84
N GLU A 86 20.59 -18.98 4.76
CA GLU A 86 22.05 -19.11 4.75
C GLU A 86 22.73 -18.07 5.64
N LEU A 87 22.29 -16.79 5.56
CA LEU A 87 22.84 -15.72 6.39
C LEU A 87 22.54 -15.93 7.87
N TYR A 88 21.33 -16.35 8.21
CA TYR A 88 20.90 -16.60 9.58
C TYR A 88 21.69 -17.74 10.21
N ARG A 89 22.03 -18.80 9.45
CA ARG A 89 22.92 -19.87 9.93
C ARG A 89 24.35 -19.41 10.17
N ALA A 90 24.85 -18.49 9.33
CA ALA A 90 26.21 -18.00 9.41
C ALA A 90 26.40 -16.97 10.54
N ASP A 91 25.47 -16.02 10.67
CA ASP A 91 25.52 -14.93 11.65
C ASP A 91 24.11 -14.44 12.03
N ARG A 92 23.44 -15.20 12.88
CA ARG A 92 22.09 -14.89 13.39
C ARG A 92 22.03 -13.52 14.07
N GLU A 93 22.97 -13.24 14.98
CA GLU A 93 22.93 -12.02 15.80
C GLU A 93 23.17 -10.78 14.94
N GLY A 94 24.17 -10.81 14.04
CA GLY A 94 24.40 -9.71 13.11
C GLY A 94 23.19 -9.46 12.20
N LEU A 95 22.52 -10.52 11.74
CA LEU A 95 21.31 -10.38 10.93
C LEU A 95 20.14 -9.77 11.72
N LEU A 96 19.94 -10.17 12.98
CA LEU A 96 18.92 -9.59 13.86
C LEU A 96 19.21 -8.12 14.17
N ASP A 97 20.48 -7.75 14.35
CA ASP A 97 20.87 -6.37 14.59
C ASP A 97 20.57 -5.47 13.39
N VAL A 98 20.87 -5.95 12.17
CA VAL A 98 20.53 -5.24 10.92
C VAL A 98 19.02 -5.05 10.78
N TRP A 99 18.21 -6.08 11.08
CA TRP A 99 16.74 -5.97 11.00
C TRP A 99 16.16 -5.02 12.03
N ARG A 100 16.68 -5.06 13.27
CA ARG A 100 16.29 -4.15 14.34
C ARG A 100 16.63 -2.71 14.02
N GLU A 101 17.79 -2.46 13.41
CA GLU A 101 18.16 -1.12 12.95
C GLU A 101 17.24 -0.66 11.81
N ALA A 102 16.97 -1.53 10.84
CA ALA A 102 16.06 -1.21 9.74
C ALA A 102 14.66 -0.86 10.23
N GLY A 103 14.09 -1.64 11.16
CA GLY A 103 12.76 -1.39 11.70
C GLY A 103 12.68 -0.12 12.55
N ARG A 104 13.74 0.21 13.31
CA ARG A 104 13.86 1.53 13.96
C ARG A 104 13.82 2.68 12.96
N TRP A 105 14.63 2.62 11.91
CA TRP A 105 14.63 3.67 10.87
C TRP A 105 13.29 3.79 10.16
N TYR A 106 12.66 2.65 9.87
CA TYR A 106 11.35 2.62 9.23
C TYR A 106 10.27 3.24 10.12
N GLY A 107 10.25 2.91 11.41
CA GLY A 107 9.32 3.50 12.38
C GLY A 107 9.51 5.01 12.54
N GLU A 108 10.77 5.48 12.60
CA GLU A 108 11.09 6.90 12.65
C GLU A 108 10.62 7.64 11.39
N TYR A 109 10.86 7.05 10.21
CA TYR A 109 10.38 7.58 8.94
C TYR A 109 8.86 7.69 8.90
N MET A 110 8.15 6.62 9.28
CA MET A 110 6.68 6.62 9.34
C MET A 110 6.15 7.69 10.28
N ARG A 111 6.72 7.81 11.47
CA ARG A 111 6.31 8.83 12.44
C ARG A 111 6.48 10.23 11.87
N ALA A 112 7.59 10.50 11.18
CA ALA A 112 7.88 11.80 10.58
C ALA A 112 6.93 12.13 9.41
N MET A 113 6.59 11.14 8.58
CA MET A 113 5.80 11.34 7.36
C MET A 113 4.29 11.29 7.59
N LEU A 114 3.81 10.49 8.55
CA LEU A 114 2.39 10.15 8.71
C LEU A 114 1.80 10.58 10.05
N GLY A 115 2.63 10.97 11.03
CA GLY A 115 2.15 11.43 12.34
C GLY A 115 1.27 10.39 13.04
N GLU A 116 0.03 10.76 13.36
CA GLU A 116 -0.93 9.89 14.07
C GLU A 116 -1.40 8.69 13.23
N GLU A 117 -1.32 8.78 11.89
CA GLU A 117 -1.73 7.70 10.98
C GLU A 117 -0.68 6.59 10.87
N ALA A 118 0.51 6.79 11.43
CA ALA A 118 1.65 5.87 11.29
C ALA A 118 1.33 4.44 11.73
N LEU A 119 0.54 4.24 12.80
CA LEU A 119 0.20 2.88 13.27
C LEU A 119 -0.78 2.16 12.35
N ALA A 120 -1.78 2.87 11.82
CA ALA A 120 -2.73 2.31 10.86
C ALA A 120 -2.00 1.94 9.56
N PHE A 121 -1.16 2.85 9.06
CA PHE A 121 -0.33 2.57 7.90
C PHE A 121 0.64 1.41 8.17
N PHE A 122 1.26 1.34 9.35
CA PHE A 122 2.19 0.27 9.70
C PHE A 122 1.49 -1.09 9.62
N ARG A 123 0.28 -1.21 10.19
CA ARG A 123 -0.56 -2.41 10.08
C ARG A 123 -0.74 -2.84 8.62
N ASP A 124 -1.18 -1.92 7.77
CA ASP A 124 -1.48 -2.23 6.37
C ASP A 124 -0.20 -2.53 5.58
N SER A 125 0.90 -1.85 5.91
CA SER A 125 2.21 -2.09 5.33
C SER A 125 2.72 -3.50 5.62
N LEU A 126 2.48 -4.04 6.82
CA LEU A 126 2.90 -5.40 7.18
C LEU A 126 2.12 -6.47 6.40
N LEU A 127 0.84 -6.24 6.10
CA LEU A 127 0.03 -7.14 5.26
C LEU A 127 0.62 -7.26 3.85
N VAL A 128 1.19 -6.17 3.31
CA VAL A 128 1.75 -6.14 1.95
C VAL A 128 3.24 -6.51 1.92
N SER A 129 4.07 -5.83 2.71
CA SER A 129 5.54 -5.95 2.67
C SER A 129 6.05 -7.28 3.20
N TRP A 130 5.47 -7.76 4.31
CA TRP A 130 5.80 -9.07 4.88
C TRP A 130 4.86 -10.16 4.39
N ASN A 131 3.81 -9.81 3.64
CA ASN A 131 2.79 -10.74 3.12
C ASN A 131 2.23 -11.62 4.25
N LEU A 132 1.73 -10.95 5.29
CA LEU A 132 1.09 -11.57 6.45
C LEU A 132 -0.39 -11.85 6.17
N ASP A 133 -0.92 -12.88 6.81
CA ASP A 133 -2.31 -13.30 6.65
C ASP A 133 -3.25 -12.49 7.56
N GLU A 134 -2.78 -12.08 8.75
CA GLU A 134 -3.53 -11.24 9.68
C GLU A 134 -2.58 -10.29 10.43
N VAL A 135 -2.99 -9.03 10.57
CA VAL A 135 -2.34 -8.04 11.44
C VAL A 135 -3.40 -7.34 12.27
N ASN A 136 -3.24 -7.41 13.59
CA ASN A 136 -4.09 -6.72 14.54
C ASN A 136 -3.22 -5.89 15.49
N ILE A 137 -3.54 -4.60 15.59
CA ILE A 137 -2.89 -3.68 16.52
C ILE A 137 -3.99 -3.15 17.44
N THR A 138 -3.89 -3.46 18.72
CA THR A 138 -4.80 -2.95 19.75
C THR A 138 -4.05 -2.03 20.69
N ARG A 139 -4.71 -0.97 21.13
CA ARG A 139 -4.18 -0.01 22.09
C ARG A 139 -5.06 0.02 23.32
N ASP A 140 -4.46 -0.25 24.47
CA ASP A 140 -5.09 -0.15 25.78
C ASP A 140 -4.28 0.84 26.63
N GLY A 141 -4.70 2.11 26.60
CA GLY A 141 -3.98 3.23 27.19
C GLY A 141 -2.58 3.41 26.58
N LEU A 142 -1.55 3.13 27.38
CA LEU A 142 -0.13 3.19 26.98
C LEU A 142 0.38 1.85 26.42
N LEU A 143 -0.36 0.76 26.59
CA LEU A 143 0.02 -0.55 26.08
C LEU A 143 -0.43 -0.67 24.62
N VAL A 144 0.50 -1.07 23.74
CA VAL A 144 0.20 -1.45 22.37
C VAL A 144 0.47 -2.94 22.23
N THR A 145 -0.53 -3.70 21.80
CA THR A 145 -0.39 -5.12 21.50
C THR A 145 -0.46 -5.29 19.99
N ILE A 146 0.54 -5.96 19.43
CA ILE A 146 0.63 -6.26 18.00
C ILE A 146 0.57 -7.78 17.84
N LYS A 147 -0.44 -8.25 17.11
CA LYS A 147 -0.60 -9.66 16.75
C LYS A 147 -0.38 -9.80 15.25
N LEU A 148 0.62 -10.60 14.90
CA LEU A 148 1.03 -10.90 13.52
C LEU A 148 0.81 -12.38 13.27
N VAL A 149 0.13 -12.74 12.19
CA VAL A 149 -0.12 -14.14 11.82
C VAL A 149 0.34 -14.38 10.40
N SER A 150 1.09 -15.47 10.20
CA SER A 150 1.35 -16.01 8.86
C SER A 150 1.33 -17.53 8.84
N PHE A 151 0.74 -18.12 7.80
CA PHE A 151 0.71 -19.58 7.60
C PHE A 151 1.92 -20.12 6.84
N VAL A 152 2.73 -19.24 6.26
CA VAL A 152 3.79 -19.58 5.30
C VAL A 152 5.14 -18.92 5.64
N MET A 153 5.28 -18.36 6.84
CA MET A 153 6.52 -17.75 7.32
C MET A 153 7.41 -18.80 7.99
N SER A 154 8.72 -18.75 7.71
CA SER A 154 9.70 -19.62 8.38
C SER A 154 10.06 -19.07 9.76
N LEU A 155 10.65 -19.91 10.61
CA LEU A 155 11.08 -19.50 11.95
C LEU A 155 12.07 -18.32 11.90
N GLU A 156 13.03 -18.38 10.98
CA GLU A 156 14.05 -17.34 10.81
C GLU A 156 13.40 -15.99 10.48
N LEU A 157 12.45 -15.97 9.53
CA LEU A 157 11.72 -14.75 9.20
C LEU A 157 10.83 -14.27 10.36
N THR A 158 10.23 -15.17 11.13
CA THR A 158 9.43 -14.80 12.31
C THR A 158 10.29 -14.06 13.33
N GLU A 159 11.51 -14.54 13.58
CA GLU A 159 12.41 -13.87 14.52
C GLU A 159 12.89 -12.52 13.99
N LEU A 160 13.23 -12.43 12.70
CA LEU A 160 13.62 -11.17 12.08
C LEU A 160 12.48 -10.13 12.16
N LEU A 161 11.24 -10.53 11.82
CA LEU A 161 10.06 -9.68 11.95
C LEU A 161 9.79 -9.27 13.41
N SER A 162 10.01 -10.17 14.36
CA SER A 162 9.81 -9.87 15.79
C SER A 162 10.86 -8.89 16.33
N SER A 163 12.01 -8.78 15.68
CA SER A 163 13.07 -7.84 16.03
C SER A 163 12.95 -6.48 15.32
N TYR A 164 12.14 -6.41 14.26
CA TYR A 164 11.94 -5.25 13.39
C TYR A 164 11.12 -4.16 14.09
#